data_AF-A0A928T1A2-F1
#
_entry.id   AF-A0A928T1A2-F1
#
_cell.length_a   1.000
_cell.length_b   1.000
_cell.length_c   1.000
_cell.angle_alpha   90.00
_cell.angle_beta   90.00
_cell.angle_gamma   90.00
#
_symmetry.space_group_name_H-M   'P 1'
#
loop_
_entity.id
_entity.type
_entity.pdbx_description
1 polymer ?
#
loop_
_entity_poly.entity_id
_entity_poly.type
_entity_poly.pdbx_seq_one_letter_code
_entity_poly.pdbx_strand_id
1 'polypeptide(L)'
;MVVQATLVALAACTAVRDLDQYESGTGAAAGSSAGGASGATGGASGAGASAAGGVSGGGGAAGNGGSPGGGGSPGGGGSPGGGGSPSGGGAPSGGGAPSGGGAPGGGGAPSGGGAPSGGGGATCNPPCSGTNDICKPSTLTCVECLSNADCPSNNPVCYNQTSCEDCVTNSDCKSSSAPYCRSSDHNCVQCLTSSNCTSTSAPHCNSNNNCVQCTQSSHCGGSTPYCSNSTCVQCTSSSQCPTTHSCHSVQRKCLPKCTSSADCTGTPSTPHCETGISMCVQCLSSSHCSGGQYCSSSSDTCQGN
;
A
#
# COMPACT_ATOMS: atom_id res chain seq x y z
N MET A 1 2.63 -32.66 45.86
CA MET A 1 2.70 -34.12 46.00
C MET A 1 1.44 -34.71 45.38
N VAL A 2 1.49 -35.09 44.11
CA VAL A 2 0.44 -35.88 43.46
C VAL A 2 1.10 -37.21 43.10
N VAL A 3 0.60 -38.27 43.71
CA VAL A 3 1.08 -39.64 43.55
C VAL A 3 0.50 -40.23 42.28
N GLN A 4 1.36 -40.97 41.57
CA GLN A 4 1.15 -41.68 40.31
C GLN A 4 -0.01 -42.69 40.30
N ALA A 5 -0.53 -43.01 39.12
CA ALA A 5 -0.33 -44.33 38.50
C ALA A 5 -1.01 -44.43 37.13
N THR A 6 -0.19 -44.85 36.17
CA THR A 6 -0.45 -45.32 34.80
C THR A 6 -1.41 -46.52 34.78
N LEU A 7 -2.27 -46.64 33.76
CA LEU A 7 -2.53 -47.94 33.11
C LEU A 7 -3.03 -47.78 31.66
N VAL A 8 -2.52 -48.69 30.83
CA VAL A 8 -2.62 -48.83 29.37
C VAL A 8 -3.93 -49.50 28.95
N ALA A 9 -4.50 -49.13 27.80
CA ALA A 9 -5.32 -50.03 26.99
C ALA A 9 -5.30 -49.64 25.51
N LEU A 10 -4.60 -50.44 24.68
CA LEU A 10 -4.84 -50.55 23.24
C LEU A 10 -6.10 -51.40 23.01
N ALA A 11 -7.00 -50.98 22.12
CA ALA A 11 -7.89 -51.89 21.41
C ALA A 11 -8.37 -51.30 20.06
N ALA A 12 -8.00 -52.02 19.01
CA ALA A 12 -8.56 -52.17 17.66
C ALA A 12 -9.69 -51.23 17.17
N CYS A 13 -9.45 -50.60 16.02
CA CYS A 13 -10.51 -50.12 15.13
C CYS A 13 -10.59 -51.06 13.92
N THR A 14 -11.59 -51.94 13.92
CA THR A 14 -12.07 -52.71 12.77
C THR A 14 -13.54 -52.37 12.55
N ALA A 15 -13.99 -52.43 11.29
CA ALA A 15 -15.36 -52.22 10.75
C ALA A 15 -15.48 -50.87 10.02
N VAL A 16 -16.02 -50.74 8.81
CA VAL A 16 -16.83 -51.65 7.97
C VAL A 16 -16.85 -51.12 6.52
N ARG A 17 -16.82 -52.02 5.54
CA ARG A 17 -17.33 -51.77 4.17
C ARG A 17 -18.70 -52.42 4.05
N ASP A 18 -19.54 -51.78 3.21
CA ASP A 18 -20.77 -52.27 2.57
C ASP A 18 -22.06 -52.35 3.41
N LEU A 19 -23.02 -51.48 3.08
CA LEU A 19 -24.39 -51.78 2.62
C LEU A 19 -25.24 -50.51 2.65
N ASP A 20 -25.62 -49.97 1.49
CA ASP A 20 -27.04 -49.66 1.22
C ASP A 20 -27.28 -49.44 -0.29
N GLN A 21 -28.19 -50.25 -0.81
CA GLN A 21 -28.76 -50.23 -2.14
C GLN A 21 -30.12 -49.50 -2.10
N TYR A 22 -30.62 -49.12 -3.28
CA TYR A 22 -32.05 -48.91 -3.59
C TYR A 22 -32.62 -47.54 -3.14
N GLU A 23 -33.12 -46.67 -4.03
CA GLU A 23 -34.27 -46.90 -4.91
C GLU A 23 -34.15 -46.26 -6.31
N SER A 24 -34.96 -46.83 -7.20
CA SER A 24 -35.11 -46.53 -8.61
C SER A 24 -36.09 -45.36 -8.85
N GLY A 25 -35.88 -44.59 -9.91
CA GLY A 25 -36.83 -43.57 -10.38
C GLY A 25 -36.68 -43.28 -11.87
N THR A 26 -37.27 -44.11 -12.72
CA THR A 26 -37.46 -43.89 -14.15
C THR A 26 -38.62 -42.92 -14.40
N GLY A 27 -38.42 -41.89 -15.23
CA GLY A 27 -39.48 -41.00 -15.70
C GLY A 27 -39.03 -40.10 -16.84
N ALA A 28 -39.35 -40.50 -18.07
CA ALA A 28 -39.11 -39.77 -19.31
C ALA A 28 -40.12 -38.62 -19.50
N ALA A 29 -39.72 -37.53 -20.17
CA ALA A 29 -40.50 -36.91 -21.25
C ALA A 29 -39.75 -35.72 -21.87
N ALA A 30 -39.61 -35.77 -23.19
CA ALA A 30 -39.26 -34.67 -24.06
C ALA A 30 -40.52 -33.88 -24.49
N GLY A 31 -40.30 -32.64 -24.94
CA GLY A 31 -41.28 -31.81 -25.67
C GLY A 31 -41.89 -30.69 -24.82
N SER A 32 -42.19 -29.50 -25.31
CA SER A 32 -42.02 -28.89 -26.64
C SER A 32 -42.22 -27.38 -26.42
N SER A 33 -41.38 -26.55 -27.04
CA SER A 33 -41.65 -25.13 -27.24
C SER A 33 -42.56 -24.96 -28.45
N ALA A 34 -43.77 -24.44 -28.24
CA ALA A 34 -44.69 -24.05 -29.31
C ALA A 34 -45.46 -22.78 -28.91
N GLY A 35 -45.62 -21.89 -29.90
CA GLY A 35 -46.50 -20.72 -29.88
C GLY A 35 -45.72 -19.41 -29.96
N GLY A 36 -45.83 -18.59 -31.00
CA GLY A 36 -46.69 -18.63 -32.18
C GLY A 36 -46.41 -17.40 -33.03
N ALA A 37 -46.53 -17.58 -34.35
CA ALA A 37 -46.41 -16.54 -35.35
C ALA A 37 -47.73 -15.75 -35.49
N SER A 38 -47.61 -14.46 -35.82
CA SER A 38 -48.57 -13.60 -36.52
C SER A 38 -47.77 -12.34 -36.88
N GLY A 39 -47.75 -11.76 -38.07
CA GLY A 39 -48.67 -11.76 -39.20
C GLY A 39 -48.48 -10.40 -39.87
N ALA A 40 -48.38 -10.39 -41.19
CA ALA A 40 -47.94 -9.28 -42.03
C ALA A 40 -48.86 -8.03 -42.04
N THR A 41 -48.29 -6.89 -42.45
CA THR A 41 -48.79 -5.82 -43.36
C THR A 41 -47.96 -4.55 -43.10
N GLY A 42 -47.52 -3.69 -44.01
CA GLY A 42 -47.75 -3.48 -45.43
C GLY A 42 -47.40 -2.01 -45.74
N GLY A 43 -46.67 -1.76 -46.84
CA GLY A 43 -46.50 -0.48 -47.55
C GLY A 43 -45.93 0.74 -46.79
N ALA A 44 -45.51 1.84 -47.41
CA ALA A 44 -45.05 2.16 -48.76
C ALA A 44 -44.47 3.59 -48.69
N SER A 45 -43.49 3.88 -49.55
CA SER A 45 -43.25 5.19 -50.18
C SER A 45 -42.89 6.42 -49.34
N GLY A 46 -41.71 6.98 -49.62
CA GLY A 46 -41.33 8.34 -49.23
C GLY A 46 -40.02 8.76 -49.89
N ALA A 47 -40.13 9.21 -51.15
CA ALA A 47 -39.03 9.75 -51.94
C ALA A 47 -38.41 11.02 -51.33
N GLY A 48 -37.14 11.25 -51.61
CA GLY A 48 -36.45 12.49 -51.25
C GLY A 48 -34.98 12.47 -51.62
N ALA A 49 -34.68 12.29 -52.91
CA ALA A 49 -33.35 12.51 -53.45
C ALA A 49 -33.04 14.01 -53.54
N SER A 50 -31.84 14.40 -53.09
CA SER A 50 -31.07 15.51 -53.65
C SER A 50 -29.60 15.16 -53.52
N ALA A 51 -29.07 14.57 -54.58
CA ALA A 51 -27.65 14.38 -54.82
C ALA A 51 -27.05 15.63 -55.48
N ALA A 52 -25.79 15.92 -55.15
CA ALA A 52 -24.71 16.51 -55.98
C ALA A 52 -23.78 17.25 -55.00
N GLY A 53 -22.51 16.87 -54.81
CA GLY A 53 -21.56 16.37 -55.79
C GLY A 53 -20.77 17.57 -56.33
N GLY A 54 -19.47 17.65 -56.00
CA GLY A 54 -18.61 18.71 -56.55
C GLY A 54 -17.28 18.84 -55.83
N VAL A 55 -16.33 18.00 -56.22
CA VAL A 55 -14.90 18.08 -55.89
C VAL A 55 -14.18 19.15 -56.71
N SER A 56 -12.93 19.44 -56.29
CA SER A 56 -11.84 20.19 -56.95
C SER A 56 -11.73 21.65 -56.51
N GLY A 57 -10.59 22.22 -56.13
CA GLY A 57 -9.20 21.77 -56.10
C GLY A 57 -8.30 23.02 -55.99
N GLY A 58 -7.11 22.86 -55.41
CA GLY A 58 -5.90 23.62 -55.77
C GLY A 58 -5.72 25.06 -55.26
N GLY A 59 -4.62 25.25 -54.51
CA GLY A 59 -3.70 26.36 -54.80
C GLY A 59 -3.47 27.38 -53.68
N GLY A 60 -2.19 27.58 -53.33
CA GLY A 60 -1.68 28.90 -52.96
C GLY A 60 -1.11 29.04 -51.55
N ALA A 61 0.22 29.01 -51.46
CA ALA A 61 0.99 29.35 -50.27
C ALA A 61 1.02 30.87 -50.01
N ALA A 62 0.96 31.25 -48.74
CA ALA A 62 1.52 32.46 -48.15
C ALA A 62 2.02 32.01 -46.76
N GLY A 63 3.28 32.16 -46.38
CA GLY A 63 4.03 33.41 -46.32
C GLY A 63 4.35 33.65 -44.84
N ASN A 64 5.64 33.49 -44.51
CA ASN A 64 6.24 33.41 -43.19
C ASN A 64 5.73 34.45 -42.16
N GLY A 65 5.27 33.97 -41.01
CA GLY A 65 5.10 34.78 -39.78
C GLY A 65 6.20 34.41 -38.80
N GLY A 66 7.16 35.32 -38.61
CA GLY A 66 8.31 35.14 -37.72
C GLY A 66 7.93 35.16 -36.24
N SER A 67 8.70 34.40 -35.46
CA SER A 67 8.66 34.36 -34.00
C SER A 67 8.91 35.74 -33.37
N PRO A 68 8.14 36.17 -32.37
CA PRO A 68 8.53 37.29 -31.52
C PRO A 68 9.77 36.92 -30.70
N GLY A 69 10.82 37.73 -30.77
CA GLY A 69 12.05 37.56 -30.02
C GLY A 69 11.82 37.67 -28.51
N GLY A 70 12.31 36.67 -27.76
CA GLY A 70 12.44 36.75 -26.32
C GLY A 70 13.46 37.81 -25.95
N GLY A 71 13.03 38.78 -25.14
CA GLY A 71 13.85 39.86 -24.62
C GLY A 71 15.01 39.33 -23.77
N GLY A 72 16.17 39.98 -23.92
CA GLY A 72 17.37 39.72 -23.15
C GLY A 72 17.19 40.04 -21.66
N SER A 73 17.88 39.25 -20.84
CA SER A 73 18.02 39.43 -19.40
C SER A 73 18.58 40.83 -19.06
N PRO A 74 17.96 41.58 -18.12
CA PRO A 74 18.61 42.75 -17.54
C PRO A 74 19.85 42.33 -16.74
N GLY A 75 20.94 43.06 -16.94
CA GLY A 75 22.23 42.85 -16.28
C GLY A 75 22.13 42.93 -14.75
N GLY A 76 22.89 42.04 -14.10
CA GLY A 76 23.07 42.05 -12.65
C GLY A 76 23.66 43.38 -12.18
N GLY A 77 22.95 44.05 -11.27
CA GLY A 77 23.48 45.15 -10.48
C GLY A 77 24.61 44.65 -9.58
N GLY A 78 25.71 45.39 -9.56
CA GLY A 78 26.87 45.10 -8.72
C GLY A 78 26.54 45.21 -7.23
N SER A 79 27.12 44.29 -6.45
CA SER A 79 27.14 44.36 -4.99
C SER A 79 27.95 45.58 -4.52
N PRO A 80 27.44 46.38 -3.57
CA PRO A 80 28.26 47.36 -2.87
C PRO A 80 29.34 46.65 -2.05
N GLY A 81 30.58 47.12 -2.17
CA GLY A 81 31.68 46.71 -1.32
C GLY A 81 31.60 47.32 0.08
N GLY A 82 32.38 46.73 1.00
CA GLY A 82 32.86 47.42 2.20
C GLY A 82 32.39 46.80 3.51
N GLY A 83 33.31 46.08 4.17
CA GLY A 83 33.16 45.62 5.55
C GLY A 83 34.32 44.73 5.96
N GLY A 84 35.53 45.28 6.00
CA GLY A 84 36.72 44.56 6.45
C GLY A 84 36.60 44.12 7.91
N SER A 85 37.00 42.88 8.19
CA SER A 85 37.17 42.39 9.56
C SER A 85 38.44 42.96 10.18
N PRO A 86 38.42 43.55 11.39
CA PRO A 86 39.63 43.85 12.11
C PRO A 86 40.25 42.56 12.65
N SER A 87 41.52 42.34 12.30
CA SER A 87 42.41 41.40 12.96
C SER A 87 42.75 41.86 14.38
N GLY A 88 42.85 40.91 15.31
CA GLY A 88 43.76 41.03 16.46
C GLY A 88 43.09 41.01 17.83
N GLY A 89 43.36 39.93 18.58
CA GLY A 89 43.09 39.82 20.01
C GLY A 89 43.48 38.43 20.50
N GLY A 90 44.78 38.22 20.70
CA GLY A 90 45.34 36.95 21.17
C GLY A 90 44.94 36.59 22.60
N ALA A 91 44.95 35.29 22.87
CA ALA A 91 44.68 34.70 24.18
C ALA A 91 45.79 34.99 25.20
N PRO A 92 45.45 35.27 26.48
CA PRO A 92 46.37 35.05 27.58
C PRO A 92 46.24 33.62 28.11
N SER A 93 47.37 32.92 28.06
CA SER A 93 47.65 31.69 28.80
C SER A 93 47.85 32.00 30.29
N GLY A 94 47.36 31.12 31.17
CA GLY A 94 47.91 30.98 32.52
C GLY A 94 46.89 30.86 33.64
N GLY A 95 46.81 29.68 34.25
CA GLY A 95 46.10 29.46 35.51
C GLY A 95 45.83 27.97 35.77
N GLY A 96 46.86 27.23 36.18
CA GLY A 96 46.72 25.85 36.65
C GLY A 96 45.95 25.76 37.98
N ALA A 97 45.32 24.60 38.18
CA ALA A 97 44.47 24.26 39.32
C ALA A 97 45.22 24.10 40.66
N PRO A 98 44.51 24.21 41.79
CA PRO A 98 44.80 23.39 42.96
C PRO A 98 43.69 22.35 43.20
N SER A 99 44.14 21.14 43.52
CA SER A 99 43.37 19.97 43.94
C SER A 99 42.80 20.11 45.36
N GLY A 100 41.66 19.48 45.60
CA GLY A 100 41.37 18.85 46.90
C GLY A 100 40.24 19.46 47.72
N GLY A 101 39.13 18.73 47.81
CA GLY A 101 38.07 18.94 48.79
C GLY A 101 36.90 18.00 48.52
N GLY A 102 36.88 16.85 49.20
CA GLY A 102 35.85 15.82 49.06
C GLY A 102 34.46 16.24 49.54
N ALA A 103 33.46 15.51 49.05
CA ALA A 103 32.03 15.72 49.25
C ALA A 103 31.56 15.65 50.72
N PRO A 104 30.41 16.29 51.00
CA PRO A 104 29.40 15.60 51.79
C PRO A 104 27.98 15.69 51.20
N GLY A 105 27.23 14.60 51.41
CA GLY A 105 25.82 14.65 51.79
C GLY A 105 24.80 14.82 50.67
N GLY A 106 24.05 13.75 50.40
CA GLY A 106 22.86 13.81 49.56
C GLY A 106 21.83 14.82 50.07
N GLY A 107 21.37 15.67 49.15
CA GLY A 107 20.07 16.32 49.21
C GLY A 107 19.18 15.66 48.16
N GLY A 108 17.96 15.29 48.56
CA GLY A 108 16.96 14.68 47.68
C GLY A 108 16.65 15.52 46.44
N ALA A 109 16.10 14.84 45.44
CA ALA A 109 15.64 15.44 44.20
C ALA A 109 14.77 16.69 44.43
N PRO A 110 14.95 17.77 43.66
CA PRO A 110 14.00 18.88 43.68
C PRO A 110 12.63 18.37 43.25
N SER A 111 11.63 18.63 44.09
CA SER A 111 10.22 18.56 43.75
C SER A 111 9.93 19.45 42.54
N GLY A 112 9.07 18.95 41.65
CA GLY A 112 8.28 19.78 40.74
C GLY A 112 9.04 20.37 39.55
N GLY A 113 9.07 19.64 38.44
CA GLY A 113 8.95 20.29 37.14
C GLY A 113 7.59 20.97 37.12
N GLY A 114 7.57 22.27 37.42
CA GLY A 114 6.37 23.06 37.59
C GLY A 114 5.52 23.07 36.32
N ALA A 115 4.20 22.99 36.53
CA ALA A 115 3.24 23.57 35.61
C ALA A 115 3.71 25.00 35.25
N PRO A 116 3.59 25.43 33.97
CA PRO A 116 3.90 26.80 33.62
C PRO A 116 2.92 27.74 34.33
N SER A 117 3.32 28.25 35.49
CA SER A 117 2.69 29.39 36.14
C SER A 117 3.26 30.65 35.49
N GLY A 118 2.61 31.06 34.40
CA GLY A 118 3.00 32.22 33.62
C GLY A 118 1.80 32.86 32.94
N GLY A 119 0.87 33.39 33.75
CA GLY A 119 -0.13 34.37 33.30
C GLY A 119 -1.57 33.97 33.55
N GLY A 120 -2.13 34.34 34.71
CA GLY A 120 -3.57 34.48 34.98
C GLY A 120 -4.53 33.55 34.23
N GLY A 121 -4.21 32.25 34.17
CA GLY A 121 -4.84 31.31 33.26
C GLY A 121 -6.27 31.02 33.67
N ALA A 122 -7.22 31.21 32.76
CA ALA A 122 -8.58 30.79 32.98
C ALA A 122 -8.59 29.32 33.39
N THR A 123 -9.10 29.04 34.59
CA THR A 123 -9.18 27.67 35.11
C THR A 123 -10.45 27.03 34.58
N CYS A 124 -10.31 25.87 33.94
CA CYS A 124 -11.47 25.07 33.56
C CYS A 124 -12.10 24.53 34.84
N ASN A 125 -13.42 24.65 34.94
CA ASN A 125 -14.21 24.06 36.01
C ASN A 125 -15.32 23.20 35.37
N PRO A 126 -15.24 21.86 35.42
CA PRO A 126 -14.28 21.04 36.16
C PRO A 126 -12.83 21.09 35.61
N PRO A 127 -11.82 20.72 36.42
CA PRO A 127 -10.44 20.65 35.97
C PRO A 127 -10.25 19.57 34.90
N CYS A 128 -9.39 19.85 33.94
CA CYS A 128 -9.05 18.93 32.86
C CYS A 128 -8.27 17.71 33.36
N SER A 129 -8.44 16.56 32.72
CA SER A 129 -7.81 15.29 33.09
C SER A 129 -7.76 14.34 31.90
N GLY A 130 -6.84 13.36 31.92
CA GLY A 130 -6.65 12.40 30.83
C GLY A 130 -5.72 12.94 29.73
N THR A 131 -6.00 12.60 28.47
CA THR A 131 -5.25 13.06 27.28
C THR A 131 -5.51 14.52 26.93
N ASN A 132 -6.61 15.09 27.44
CA ASN A 132 -6.99 16.48 27.27
C ASN A 132 -6.80 17.20 28.61
N ASP A 133 -5.56 17.38 29.06
CA ASP A 133 -5.21 17.96 30.36
C ASP A 133 -4.96 19.47 30.33
N ILE A 134 -5.04 20.10 29.15
CA ILE A 134 -4.80 21.54 28.98
C ILE A 134 -6.13 22.30 28.87
N CYS A 135 -6.29 23.35 29.67
CA CYS A 135 -7.46 24.23 29.62
C CYS A 135 -7.28 25.35 28.59
N LYS A 136 -8.18 25.43 27.61
CA LYS A 136 -8.19 26.51 26.62
C LYS A 136 -8.92 27.75 27.17
N PRO A 137 -8.23 28.88 27.39
CA PRO A 137 -8.81 30.00 28.14
C PRO A 137 -9.95 30.72 27.43
N SER A 138 -9.99 30.70 26.09
CA SER A 138 -11.02 31.38 25.31
C SER A 138 -12.38 30.68 25.34
N THR A 139 -12.39 29.36 25.50
CA THR A 139 -13.59 28.51 25.41
C THR A 139 -13.90 27.78 26.71
N LEU A 140 -12.97 27.78 27.67
CA LEU A 140 -13.04 27.02 28.92
C LEU A 140 -13.26 25.51 28.67
N THR A 141 -12.67 24.98 27.59
CA THR A 141 -12.74 23.57 27.21
C THR A 141 -11.37 22.90 27.37
N CYS A 142 -11.38 21.61 27.70
CA CYS A 142 -10.17 20.81 27.78
C CYS A 142 -9.71 20.35 26.39
N VAL A 143 -8.44 20.53 26.08
CA VAL A 143 -7.80 20.24 24.79
C VAL A 143 -6.50 19.47 25.02
N GLU A 144 -5.99 18.82 23.98
CA GLU A 144 -4.70 18.10 24.05
C GLU A 144 -3.52 19.06 23.93
N CYS A 145 -3.69 20.21 23.27
CA CYS A 145 -2.60 21.15 23.03
C CYS A 145 -3.08 22.59 22.86
N LEU A 146 -2.22 23.55 23.19
CA LEU A 146 -2.32 24.96 22.78
C LEU A 146 -1.15 25.35 21.85
N SER A 147 -0.09 24.55 21.81
CA SER A 147 1.11 24.73 21.02
C SER A 147 1.77 23.38 20.71
N ASN A 148 2.71 23.35 19.75
CA ASN A 148 3.44 22.13 19.41
C ASN A 148 4.30 21.58 20.57
N ALA A 149 4.61 22.40 21.59
CA ALA A 149 5.40 21.96 22.74
C ALA A 149 4.59 21.06 23.70
N ASP A 150 3.27 21.11 23.61
CA ASP A 150 2.36 20.29 24.41
C ASP A 150 2.23 18.86 23.86
N CYS A 151 2.66 18.66 22.61
CA CYS A 151 2.41 17.43 21.88
C CYS A 151 3.56 16.41 21.98
N PRO A 152 3.25 15.09 22.01
CA PRO A 152 4.26 14.05 22.08
C PRO A 152 4.95 13.83 20.72
N SER A 153 6.10 13.17 20.72
CA SER A 153 6.91 13.00 19.50
C SER A 153 6.25 12.20 18.38
N ASN A 154 5.24 11.37 18.69
CA ASN A 154 4.47 10.61 17.70
C ASN A 154 3.40 11.44 16.99
N ASN A 155 2.99 12.58 17.56
CA ASN A 155 1.98 13.48 17.02
C ASN A 155 2.39 14.94 17.32
N PRO A 156 3.49 15.44 16.75
CA PRO A 156 4.19 16.63 17.27
C PRO A 156 3.55 17.98 16.92
N VAL A 157 2.46 18.01 16.16
CA VAL A 157 1.87 19.26 15.65
C VAL A 157 0.54 19.54 16.31
N CYS A 158 0.38 20.73 16.89
CA CYS A 158 -0.87 21.14 17.49
C CYS A 158 -1.82 21.74 16.43
N TYR A 159 -2.95 21.09 16.19
CA TYR A 159 -3.97 21.54 15.26
C TYR A 159 -5.06 22.33 15.99
N ASN A 160 -5.29 23.58 15.55
CA ASN A 160 -6.34 24.48 16.04
C ASN A 160 -6.39 24.67 17.58
N GLN A 161 -5.25 24.49 18.27
CA GLN A 161 -5.19 24.52 19.74
C GLN A 161 -6.23 23.58 20.35
N THR A 162 -6.33 22.37 19.80
CA THR A 162 -7.35 21.39 20.17
C THR A 162 -6.78 19.98 20.24
N SER A 163 -6.11 19.51 19.19
CA SER A 163 -5.62 18.13 19.08
C SER A 163 -4.16 18.06 18.62
N CYS A 164 -3.46 17.02 19.08
CA CYS A 164 -2.11 16.71 18.63
C CYS A 164 -2.15 15.76 17.44
N GLU A 165 -1.63 16.22 16.32
CA GLU A 165 -1.64 15.51 15.05
C GLU A 165 -0.22 15.23 14.55
N ASP A 166 -0.09 14.32 13.59
CA ASP A 166 1.19 14.06 12.92
C ASP A 166 1.58 15.25 12.02
N CYS A 167 0.60 15.86 11.33
CA CYS A 167 0.84 17.02 10.48
C CYS A 167 -0.38 17.94 10.26
N VAL A 168 -0.12 19.20 9.95
CA VAL A 168 -1.13 20.15 9.42
C VAL A 168 -0.81 20.53 7.98
N THR A 169 0.48 20.54 7.63
CA THR A 169 1.02 20.88 6.33
C THR A 169 2.10 19.88 5.91
N ASN A 170 2.44 19.84 4.61
CA ASN A 170 3.54 18.98 4.13
C ASN A 170 4.88 19.31 4.80
N SER A 171 5.07 20.55 5.27
CA SER A 171 6.31 20.95 5.94
C SER A 171 6.50 20.26 7.29
N ASP A 172 5.43 19.75 7.91
CA ASP A 172 5.51 19.02 9.18
C ASP A 172 6.05 17.60 8.98
N CYS A 173 5.79 17.01 7.81
CA CYS A 173 6.23 15.68 7.43
C CYS A 173 7.72 15.64 7.08
N LYS A 174 8.57 15.42 8.09
CA LYS A 174 10.04 15.44 7.93
C LYS A 174 10.61 14.17 7.28
N SER A 175 9.86 13.08 7.28
CA SER A 175 10.29 11.82 6.69
C SER A 175 10.28 11.90 5.17
N SER A 176 11.40 11.57 4.52
CA SER A 176 11.47 11.46 3.06
C SER A 176 10.62 10.32 2.51
N SER A 177 10.25 9.32 3.34
CA SER A 177 9.36 8.21 2.96
C SER A 177 7.87 8.57 3.05
N ALA A 178 7.52 9.63 3.77
CA ALA A 178 6.14 10.10 3.92
C ALA A 178 6.09 11.64 3.99
N PRO A 179 6.40 12.36 2.90
CA PRO A 179 6.61 13.82 2.94
C PRO A 179 5.34 14.65 2.77
N TYR A 180 4.17 14.03 2.60
CA TYR A 180 2.93 14.75 2.35
C TYR A 180 1.96 14.61 3.50
N CYS A 181 1.29 15.70 3.85
CA CYS A 181 0.27 15.70 4.88
C CYS A 181 -1.11 15.45 4.29
N ARG A 182 -1.80 14.41 4.75
CA ARG A 182 -3.18 14.13 4.34
C ARG A 182 -4.14 14.92 5.22
N SER A 183 -4.70 16.01 4.69
CA SER A 183 -5.55 16.94 5.44
C SER A 183 -6.86 16.35 6.00
N SER A 184 -7.30 15.17 5.55
CA SER A 184 -8.51 14.54 6.06
C SER A 184 -8.34 13.93 7.45
N ASP A 185 -7.16 13.42 7.76
CA ASP A 185 -6.88 12.68 9.00
C ASP A 185 -5.53 13.07 9.62
N HIS A 186 -4.93 14.15 9.13
CA HIS A 186 -3.71 14.77 9.66
C HIS A 186 -2.49 13.84 9.82
N ASN A 187 -2.39 12.83 8.95
CA ASN A 187 -1.28 11.88 8.92
C ASN A 187 -0.31 12.13 7.76
N CYS A 188 0.98 11.92 8.02
CA CYS A 188 2.00 11.94 6.98
C CYS A 188 1.93 10.67 6.11
N VAL A 189 1.92 10.86 4.79
CA VAL A 189 1.77 9.80 3.80
C VAL A 189 2.77 9.95 2.66
N GLN A 190 3.00 8.88 1.90
CA GLN A 190 3.95 8.87 0.79
C GLN A 190 3.47 9.68 -0.41
N CYS A 191 2.16 9.71 -0.66
CA CYS A 191 1.57 10.45 -1.77
C CYS A 191 0.13 10.87 -1.51
N LEU A 192 -0.27 12.02 -2.06
CA LEU A 192 -1.67 12.45 -2.14
C LEU A 192 -2.25 12.16 -3.52
N THR A 193 -1.40 12.21 -4.55
CA THR A 193 -1.74 11.95 -5.95
C THR A 193 -0.58 11.24 -6.65
N SER A 194 -0.84 10.64 -7.81
CA SER A 194 0.22 9.98 -8.60
C SER A 194 1.35 10.93 -9.02
N SER A 195 1.10 12.24 -9.13
CA SER A 195 2.14 13.23 -9.42
C SER A 195 3.20 13.36 -8.32
N ASN A 196 2.90 12.90 -7.10
CA ASN A 196 3.87 12.84 -6.00
C ASN A 196 4.82 11.65 -6.12
N CYS A 197 4.48 10.66 -6.94
CA CYS A 197 5.27 9.45 -7.11
C CYS A 197 6.24 9.61 -8.28
N THR A 198 7.44 10.11 -7.99
CA THR A 198 8.48 10.43 -9.00
C THR A 198 9.29 9.22 -9.44
N SER A 199 9.19 8.09 -8.74
CA SER A 199 9.89 6.85 -9.10
C SER A 199 9.24 6.19 -10.31
N THR A 200 10.06 5.89 -11.31
CA THR A 200 9.62 5.12 -12.49
C THR A 200 9.18 3.69 -12.15
N SER A 201 9.62 3.15 -11.01
CA SER A 201 9.22 1.81 -10.55
C SER A 201 7.91 1.81 -9.75
N ALA A 202 7.47 2.96 -9.26
CA ALA A 202 6.24 3.09 -8.48
C ALA A 202 5.55 4.44 -8.75
N PRO A 203 5.06 4.69 -9.98
CA PRO A 203 4.60 6.02 -10.40
C PRO A 203 3.14 6.35 -10.02
N HIS A 204 2.41 5.45 -9.38
CA HIS A 204 0.99 5.64 -9.07
C HIS A 204 0.73 5.72 -7.58
N CYS A 205 -0.17 6.61 -7.16
CA CYS A 205 -0.61 6.68 -5.78
C CYS A 205 -1.86 5.82 -5.59
N ASN A 206 -1.83 4.87 -4.65
CA ASN A 206 -2.99 4.06 -4.31
C ASN A 206 -3.89 4.73 -3.26
N SER A 207 -5.04 4.11 -2.99
CA SER A 207 -6.00 4.59 -1.99
C SER A 207 -5.48 4.58 -0.55
N ASN A 208 -4.40 3.85 -0.27
CA ASN A 208 -3.71 3.85 1.02
C ASN A 208 -2.60 4.92 1.09
N ASN A 209 -2.53 5.83 0.12
CA ASN A 209 -1.55 6.90 0.03
C ASN A 209 -0.08 6.41 -0.07
N ASN A 210 0.11 5.24 -0.66
CA ASN A 210 1.42 4.67 -0.98
C ASN A 210 1.70 4.74 -2.48
N CYS A 211 2.95 5.02 -2.84
CA CYS A 211 3.40 4.94 -4.22
C CYS A 211 3.62 3.49 -4.62
N VAL A 212 2.97 3.08 -5.70
CA VAL A 212 2.90 1.70 -6.17
C VAL A 212 3.13 1.62 -7.67
N GLN A 213 3.45 0.42 -8.16
CA GLN A 213 3.70 0.20 -9.57
C GLN A 213 2.42 0.32 -10.41
N CYS A 214 1.27 -0.05 -9.86
CA CYS A 214 -0.01 0.05 -10.54
C CYS A 214 -1.17 0.15 -9.55
N THR A 215 -2.29 0.72 -10.00
CA THR A 215 -3.60 0.66 -9.30
C THR A 215 -4.67 0.00 -10.16
N GLN A 216 -4.39 -0.16 -11.47
CA GLN A 216 -5.24 -0.80 -12.45
C GLN A 216 -4.38 -1.39 -13.57
N SER A 217 -4.90 -2.41 -14.27
CA SER A 217 -4.13 -3.13 -15.29
C SER A 217 -3.69 -2.26 -16.47
N SER A 218 -4.40 -1.17 -16.78
CA SER A 218 -3.99 -0.25 -17.86
C SER A 218 -2.72 0.55 -17.55
N HIS A 219 -2.25 0.53 -16.30
CA HIS A 219 -0.95 1.10 -15.91
C HIS A 219 0.22 0.17 -16.24
N CYS A 220 -0.10 -1.08 -16.55
CA CYS A 220 0.87 -2.12 -16.83
C CYS A 220 1.00 -2.37 -18.34
N GLY A 221 2.12 -2.94 -18.76
CA GLY A 221 2.39 -3.23 -20.16
C GLY A 221 3.50 -4.25 -20.34
N GLY A 222 3.85 -4.53 -21.59
CA GLY A 222 4.89 -5.50 -21.93
C GLY A 222 4.56 -6.91 -21.42
N SER A 223 5.50 -7.54 -20.72
CA SER A 223 5.39 -8.90 -20.21
C SER A 223 4.59 -9.04 -18.92
N THR A 224 4.16 -7.93 -18.30
CA THR A 224 3.38 -7.92 -17.05
C THR A 224 2.10 -7.08 -17.17
N PRO A 225 1.17 -7.41 -18.08
CA PRO A 225 0.06 -6.51 -18.44
C PRO A 225 -1.07 -6.38 -17.38
N TYR A 226 -1.04 -7.10 -16.27
CA TYR A 226 -2.11 -7.08 -15.27
C TYR A 226 -1.65 -6.46 -13.96
N CYS A 227 -2.52 -5.72 -13.29
CA CYS A 227 -2.23 -5.21 -11.96
C CYS A 227 -2.77 -6.18 -10.89
N SER A 228 -1.91 -6.60 -9.97
CA SER A 228 -2.27 -7.44 -8.84
C SER A 228 -1.57 -6.93 -7.58
N ASN A 229 -2.37 -6.59 -6.56
CA ASN A 229 -1.87 -6.10 -5.28
C ASN A 229 -0.77 -5.03 -5.44
N SER A 230 -1.08 -3.99 -6.22
CA SER A 230 -0.19 -2.86 -6.46
C SER A 230 1.11 -3.16 -7.23
N THR A 231 1.24 -4.34 -7.82
CA THR A 231 2.38 -4.77 -8.64
C THR A 231 1.90 -5.27 -10.01
N CYS A 232 2.64 -4.94 -11.07
CA CYS A 232 2.36 -5.45 -12.41
C CYS A 232 2.84 -6.91 -12.53
N VAL A 233 1.93 -7.79 -12.94
CA VAL A 233 2.13 -9.23 -13.04
C VAL A 233 1.75 -9.74 -14.42
N GLN A 234 2.23 -10.93 -14.78
CA GLN A 234 1.94 -11.53 -16.08
C GLN A 234 0.51 -12.08 -16.16
N CYS A 235 -0.07 -12.48 -15.04
CA CYS A 235 -1.42 -13.01 -14.97
C CYS A 235 -2.02 -12.88 -13.56
N THR A 236 -3.34 -12.85 -13.52
CA THR A 236 -4.18 -12.94 -12.32
C THR A 236 -5.12 -14.14 -12.36
N SER A 237 -5.35 -14.72 -13.54
CA SER A 237 -6.10 -15.94 -13.75
C SER A 237 -5.51 -16.75 -14.91
N SER A 238 -5.76 -18.06 -14.94
CA SER A 238 -5.26 -18.94 -16.01
C SER A 238 -5.85 -18.64 -17.39
N SER A 239 -7.00 -17.95 -17.46
CA SER A 239 -7.60 -17.51 -18.73
C SER A 239 -6.80 -16.40 -19.43
N GLN A 240 -5.90 -15.74 -18.70
CA GLN A 240 -5.01 -14.69 -19.22
C GLN A 240 -3.70 -15.26 -19.76
N CYS A 241 -3.50 -16.58 -19.63
CA CYS A 241 -2.35 -17.28 -20.14
C CYS A 241 -2.67 -18.00 -21.46
N PRO A 242 -1.64 -18.34 -22.27
CA PRO A 242 -1.81 -19.24 -23.41
C PRO A 242 -2.48 -20.55 -22.99
N THR A 243 -3.14 -21.25 -23.92
CA THR A 243 -3.91 -22.48 -23.62
C THR A 243 -3.09 -23.58 -22.93
N THR A 244 -1.78 -23.63 -23.19
CA THR A 244 -0.81 -24.56 -22.60
C THR A 244 -0.28 -24.12 -21.23
N HIS A 245 -0.67 -22.95 -20.73
CA HIS A 245 -0.16 -22.35 -19.50
C HIS A 245 -1.29 -22.09 -18.50
N SER A 246 -0.95 -22.14 -17.22
CA SER A 246 -1.80 -21.74 -16.11
C SER A 246 -1.13 -20.61 -15.33
N CYS A 247 -1.94 -19.77 -14.69
CA CYS A 247 -1.41 -18.69 -13.87
C CYS A 247 -0.99 -19.24 -12.51
N HIS A 248 0.30 -19.11 -12.15
CA HIS A 248 0.76 -19.51 -10.83
C HIS A 248 0.23 -18.54 -9.76
N SER A 249 -0.48 -19.06 -8.76
CA SER A 249 -1.15 -18.28 -7.70
C SER A 249 -0.22 -17.34 -6.92
N VAL A 250 0.98 -17.82 -6.59
CA VAL A 250 2.02 -17.04 -5.86
C VAL A 250 2.94 -16.25 -6.78
N GLN A 251 3.57 -16.90 -7.78
CA GLN A 251 4.55 -16.23 -8.64
C GLN A 251 3.93 -15.24 -9.63
N ARG A 252 2.61 -15.32 -9.87
CA ARG A 252 1.85 -14.48 -10.82
C ARG A 252 2.44 -14.45 -12.23
N LYS A 253 3.02 -15.60 -12.63
CA LYS A 253 3.58 -15.89 -13.93
C LYS A 253 2.74 -16.95 -14.63
N CYS A 254 2.64 -16.86 -15.95
CA CYS A 254 2.09 -17.93 -16.76
C CYS A 254 3.16 -19.02 -16.86
N LEU A 255 2.89 -20.16 -16.24
CA LEU A 255 3.77 -21.33 -16.30
C LEU A 255 3.09 -22.44 -17.09
N PRO A 256 3.86 -23.31 -17.77
CA PRO A 256 3.29 -24.45 -18.48
C PRO A 256 2.41 -25.28 -17.54
N LYS A 257 1.24 -25.69 -18.04
CA LYS A 257 0.45 -26.72 -17.38
C LYS A 257 1.25 -28.01 -17.37
N CYS A 258 1.20 -28.73 -16.25
CA CYS A 258 1.71 -30.08 -16.21
C CYS A 258 0.56 -31.08 -16.41
N THR A 259 0.85 -32.14 -17.13
CA THR A 259 -0.02 -33.32 -17.30
C THR A 259 0.56 -34.54 -16.59
N SER A 260 1.86 -34.51 -16.30
CA SER A 260 2.59 -35.51 -15.53
C SER A 260 3.81 -34.87 -14.86
N SER A 261 4.40 -35.53 -13.87
CA SER A 261 5.62 -35.04 -13.19
C SER A 261 6.83 -34.92 -14.13
N ALA A 262 6.79 -35.55 -15.31
CA ALA A 262 7.83 -35.37 -16.33
C ALA A 262 7.89 -33.92 -16.85
N ASP A 263 6.75 -33.23 -16.85
CA ASP A 263 6.63 -31.82 -17.28
C ASP A 263 7.26 -30.85 -16.27
N CYS A 264 7.51 -31.30 -15.04
CA CYS A 264 8.02 -30.51 -13.92
C CYS A 264 9.53 -30.67 -13.68
N THR A 265 10.23 -31.41 -14.55
CA THR A 265 11.67 -31.71 -14.43
C THR A 265 12.58 -30.48 -14.49
N GLY A 266 12.11 -29.36 -15.06
CA GLY A 266 12.82 -28.08 -15.13
C GLY A 266 12.67 -27.18 -13.90
N THR A 267 11.88 -27.58 -12.90
CA THR A 267 11.61 -26.78 -11.69
C THR A 267 12.01 -27.55 -10.43
N PRO A 268 13.26 -27.42 -9.94
CA PRO A 268 13.78 -28.21 -8.81
C PRO A 268 12.98 -28.03 -7.52
N SER A 269 12.37 -26.85 -7.34
CA SER A 269 11.53 -26.54 -6.18
C SER A 269 10.12 -27.15 -6.26
N THR A 270 9.67 -27.58 -7.45
CA THR A 270 8.34 -28.12 -7.71
C THR A 270 8.41 -29.27 -8.72
N PRO A 271 9.01 -30.42 -8.39
CA PRO A 271 9.29 -31.48 -9.37
C PRO A 271 8.08 -32.40 -9.67
N HIS A 272 6.95 -32.24 -8.98
CA HIS A 272 5.80 -33.13 -9.13
C HIS A 272 4.62 -32.41 -9.76
N CYS A 273 3.86 -33.12 -10.60
CA CYS A 273 2.65 -32.54 -11.19
C CYS A 273 1.42 -32.93 -10.38
N GLU A 274 0.73 -31.92 -9.84
CA GLU A 274 -0.62 -32.12 -9.32
C GLU A 274 -1.62 -31.98 -10.47
N THR A 275 -2.01 -33.12 -11.04
CA THR A 275 -2.87 -33.17 -12.23
C THR A 275 -4.27 -32.60 -12.00
N GLY A 276 -4.76 -32.60 -10.75
CA GLY A 276 -6.04 -31.99 -10.37
C GLY A 276 -6.12 -30.49 -10.65
N ILE A 277 -5.00 -29.78 -10.49
CA ILE A 277 -4.90 -28.34 -10.76
C ILE A 277 -3.96 -28.00 -11.93
N SER A 278 -3.36 -29.02 -12.57
CA SER A 278 -2.40 -28.91 -13.67
C SER A 278 -1.19 -28.01 -13.35
N MET A 279 -0.73 -28.03 -12.10
CA MET A 279 0.41 -27.24 -11.63
C MET A 279 1.51 -28.12 -11.05
N CYS A 280 2.76 -27.68 -11.25
CA CYS A 280 3.90 -28.27 -10.60
C CYS A 280 3.96 -27.84 -9.14
N VAL A 281 4.02 -28.82 -8.23
CA VAL A 281 4.05 -28.67 -6.79
C VAL A 281 5.30 -29.32 -6.21
N GLN A 282 5.64 -28.99 -4.96
CA GLN A 282 6.82 -29.52 -4.30
C GLN A 282 6.62 -30.98 -3.89
N CYS A 283 5.41 -31.38 -3.53
CA CYS A 283 5.08 -32.73 -3.11
C CYS A 283 3.62 -33.07 -3.41
N LEU A 284 3.33 -34.36 -3.61
CA LEU A 284 1.96 -34.91 -3.69
C LEU A 284 1.67 -35.84 -2.50
N SER A 285 2.71 -36.18 -1.75
CA SER A 285 2.69 -37.08 -0.62
C SER A 285 3.94 -36.83 0.24
N SER A 286 3.89 -37.20 1.53
CA SER A 286 5.02 -37.00 2.45
C SER A 286 6.28 -37.77 2.04
N SER A 287 6.17 -38.81 1.20
CA SER A 287 7.34 -39.51 0.63
C SER A 287 8.14 -38.67 -0.37
N HIS A 288 7.57 -37.58 -0.89
CA HIS A 288 8.30 -36.63 -1.75
C HIS A 288 9.13 -35.64 -0.93
N CYS A 289 8.98 -35.65 0.40
CA CYS A 289 9.65 -34.73 1.31
C CYS A 289 10.85 -35.40 1.99
N SER A 290 11.90 -34.61 2.26
CA SER A 290 13.13 -35.08 2.91
C SER A 290 13.13 -34.74 4.41
N GLY A 291 13.93 -35.45 5.20
CA GLY A 291 14.21 -35.06 6.59
C GLY A 291 13.01 -35.13 7.55
N GLY A 292 12.09 -36.08 7.35
CA GLY A 292 10.92 -36.25 8.24
C GLY A 292 9.82 -35.20 8.07
N GLN A 293 9.91 -34.37 7.02
CA GLN A 293 8.85 -33.44 6.64
C GLN A 293 7.62 -34.18 6.12
N TYR A 294 6.46 -33.57 6.27
CA TYR A 294 5.21 -34.04 5.66
C TYR A 294 4.78 -33.13 4.52
N CYS A 295 4.01 -33.67 3.59
CA CYS A 295 3.41 -32.87 2.53
C CYS A 295 2.10 -32.25 3.03
N SER A 296 2.01 -30.93 3.03
CA SER A 296 0.80 -30.22 3.41
C SER A 296 -0.22 -30.26 2.27
N SER A 297 -1.36 -30.91 2.45
CA SER A 297 -2.41 -31.02 1.42
C SER A 297 -3.13 -29.71 1.10
N SER A 298 -2.87 -28.63 1.86
CA SER A 298 -3.44 -27.30 1.62
C SER A 298 -2.49 -26.36 0.87
N SER A 299 -1.21 -26.71 0.79
CA SER A 299 -0.18 -25.84 0.20
C SER A 299 0.77 -26.57 -0.75
N ASP A 300 0.66 -27.90 -0.85
CA ASP A 300 1.46 -28.80 -1.70
C ASP A 300 2.97 -28.57 -1.57
N THR A 301 3.36 -28.21 -0.34
CA THR A 301 4.73 -27.91 0.10
C THR A 301 5.15 -28.80 1.26
N CYS A 302 6.44 -29.11 1.31
CA CYS A 302 7.02 -29.90 2.40
C CYS A 302 7.20 -29.03 3.64
N GLN A 303 6.59 -29.43 4.75
CA GLN A 303 6.65 -28.71 6.03
C GLN A 303 7.29 -29.59 7.11
N GLY A 304 8.10 -28.96 7.97
CA GLY A 304 8.61 -29.59 9.18
C GLY A 304 7.53 -29.72 10.25
N ASN A 305 7.67 -30.72 11.11
CA ASN A 305 6.94 -30.77 12.39
C ASN A 305 7.51 -29.74 13.37
#